data_AF-A0A7M3X5H9-F1
#
_entry.id   AF-A0A7M3X5H9-F1
#
_cell.length_a   1.000
_cell.length_b   1.000
_cell.length_c   1.000
_cell.angle_alpha   90.00
_cell.angle_beta   90.00
_cell.angle_gamma   90.00
#
_symmetry.space_group_name_H-M   'P 1'
#
loop_
_entity.id
_entity.type
_entity.pdbx_description
1 polymer ?
#
loop_
_entity_poly.entity_id
_entity_poly.type
_entity_poly.pdbx_seq_one_letter_code
_entity_poly.pdbx_strand_id
1 'polypeptide(L)' 'MTHDSVEEHLAELAQLVAEAEAMGVDIWPETKPVRPWAKYALASFMIIMIISWVSKAMVRFTNL' A
#
# COMPACT_ATOMS: atom_id res chain seq x y z
N MET A 1 -23.04 -3.01 -17.62
CA MET A 1 -22.55 -2.18 -18.75
C MET A 1 -21.09 -2.51 -18.94
N THR A 2 -20.63 -2.67 -20.18
CA THR A 2 -19.19 -2.80 -20.50
C THR A 2 -18.68 -1.39 -20.73
N HIS A 3 -17.76 -0.89 -19.90
CA HIS A 3 -17.14 0.41 -20.12
C HIS A 3 -16.05 0.28 -21.17
N ASP A 4 -16.05 1.16 -22.15
CA ASP A 4 -15.07 1.13 -23.24
C ASP A 4 -13.74 1.80 -22.83
N SER A 5 -13.74 2.56 -21.71
CA SER A 5 -12.58 3.26 -21.18
C SER A 5 -12.58 3.37 -19.64
N VAL A 6 -11.41 3.64 -19.05
CA VAL A 6 -11.28 3.88 -17.59
C VAL A 6 -11.98 5.17 -17.20
N GLU A 7 -11.91 6.19 -18.05
CA GLU A 7 -12.53 7.50 -17.86
C GLU A 7 -14.05 7.41 -17.75
N GLU A 8 -14.67 6.62 -18.63
CA GLU A 8 -16.11 6.35 -18.59
C GLU A 8 -16.52 5.62 -17.30
N HIS A 9 -15.75 4.61 -16.89
CA HIS A 9 -16.01 3.90 -15.64
C HIS A 9 -15.89 4.82 -14.42
N LEU A 10 -14.88 5.70 -14.39
CA LEU A 10 -14.68 6.68 -13.31
C LEU A 10 -15.80 7.73 -13.27
N ALA A 11 -16.30 8.17 -14.44
CA ALA A 11 -17.42 9.10 -14.52
C ALA A 11 -18.71 8.52 -13.95
N GLU A 12 -19.00 7.25 -14.23
CA GLU A 12 -20.14 6.53 -13.66
C GLU A 12 -20.00 6.33 -12.14
N LEU A 13 -18.82 5.90 -11.68
CA LEU A 13 -18.56 5.77 -10.24
C LEU A 13 -18.73 7.09 -9.50
N ALA A 14 -18.30 8.21 -10.09
CA ALA A 14 -18.48 9.54 -9.50
C ALA A 14 -19.97 9.92 -9.35
N GLN A 15 -20.82 9.57 -10.31
CA GLN A 15 -22.26 9.78 -10.22
C GLN A 15 -22.90 8.95 -9.10
N LEU A 16 -22.55 7.66 -9.03
CA LEU A 16 -23.03 6.76 -7.97
C LEU A 16 -22.62 7.22 -6.57
N VAL A 17 -21.38 7.71 -6.42
CA VAL A 17 -20.87 8.29 -5.18
C VAL A 17 -21.71 9.52 -4.77
N ALA A 18 -21.98 10.43 -5.69
CA ALA A 18 -22.76 11.64 -5.41
C ALA A 18 -24.21 11.33 -5.03
N GLU A 19 -24.85 10.35 -5.69
CA GLU A 19 -26.19 9.88 -5.33
C GLU A 19 -26.22 9.26 -3.93
N ALA A 20 -25.22 8.43 -3.60
CA ALA A 20 -25.13 7.80 -2.29
C ALA A 20 -24.91 8.82 -1.16
N GLU A 21 -24.06 9.82 -1.38
CA GLU A 21 -23.84 10.92 -0.44
C GLU A 21 -25.11 11.77 -0.25
N ALA A 22 -25.85 12.05 -1.33
CA ALA A 22 -27.13 12.75 -1.27
C ALA A 22 -28.21 11.96 -0.50
N MET A 23 -28.14 10.63 -0.51
CA MET A 23 -28.98 9.74 0.30
C MET A 23 -28.49 9.60 1.76
N GLY A 24 -27.37 10.23 2.11
CA GLY A 24 -26.77 10.16 3.45
C GLY A 24 -26.12 8.81 3.77
N VAL A 25 -25.77 8.02 2.75
CA VAL A 25 -25.07 6.74 2.90
C VAL A 25 -23.58 7.01 2.99
N ASP A 26 -22.96 6.62 4.11
CA ASP A 26 -21.49 6.60 4.21
C ASP A 26 -20.95 5.41 3.40
N ILE A 27 -20.43 5.72 2.22
CA ILE A 27 -19.87 4.75 1.26
C ILE A 27 -18.37 4.54 1.46
N TRP A 28 -17.73 5.30 2.34
CA TRP A 28 -16.30 5.21 2.49
C TRP A 28 -15.93 4.01 3.36
N PRO A 29 -14.89 3.26 2.98
CA PRO A 29 -14.45 2.14 3.77
C PRO A 29 -13.98 2.65 5.14
N GLU A 30 -14.22 1.85 6.17
CA GLU A 30 -13.69 2.12 7.50
C GLU A 30 -12.17 2.31 7.45
N THR A 31 -11.65 3.17 8.33
CA THR A 31 -10.21 3.40 8.43
C THR A 31 -9.48 2.08 8.66
N LYS A 32 -8.46 1.80 7.84
CA LYS A 32 -7.68 0.56 7.97
C LYS A 32 -7.16 0.41 9.41
N PRO A 33 -7.38 -0.75 10.08
CA PRO A 33 -6.90 -0.94 11.43
C PRO A 33 -5.38 -0.84 11.48
N VAL A 34 -4.87 -0.17 12.51
CA VAL A 34 -3.43 -0.08 12.74
C VAL A 34 -2.90 -1.47 13.02
N ARG A 35 -2.04 -1.99 12.14
CA ARG A 35 -1.37 -3.28 12.30
C ARG A 35 0.02 -3.03 12.88
N PRO A 36 0.23 -3.08 14.21
CA PRO A 36 1.54 -2.75 14.81
C PRO A 36 2.64 -3.68 14.31
N TRP A 37 2.31 -4.95 14.02
CA TRP A 37 3.24 -5.92 13.45
C TRP A 37 3.79 -5.51 12.08
N ALA A 38 3.06 -4.74 11.28
CA ALA A 38 3.52 -4.29 9.97
C ALA A 38 4.74 -3.37 10.10
N LYS A 39 4.78 -2.54 11.16
CA LYS A 39 5.94 -1.68 11.46
C LYS A 39 7.16 -2.52 11.82
N TYR A 40 6.98 -3.54 12.65
CA TYR A 40 8.07 -4.44 13.05
C TYR A 40 8.58 -5.31 11.90
N ALA A 41 7.69 -5.78 11.02
CA ALA A 41 8.05 -6.55 9.84
C ALA A 41 8.89 -5.72 8.84
N LEU A 42 8.51 -4.46 8.62
CA LEU A 42 9.28 -3.55 7.76
C LEU A 42 10.64 -3.24 8.37
N ALA A 43 10.69 -2.98 9.67
CA ALA A 43 11.93 -2.70 10.38
C ALA A 43 12.89 -3.90 10.35
N SER A 44 12.41 -5.11 10.66
CA SER A 44 13.25 -6.32 10.64
C SER A 44 13.76 -6.64 9.23
N PHE A 45 12.93 -6.46 8.20
CA PHE A 45 13.35 -6.63 6.81
C PHE A 45 14.50 -5.67 6.43
N MET A 46 14.37 -4.38 6.76
CA MET A 46 15.44 -3.40 6.49
C MET A 46 16.73 -3.74 7.24
N ILE A 47 16.62 -4.17 8.51
CA ILE A 47 17.78 -4.60 9.30
C ILE A 47 18.48 -5.78 8.64
N ILE A 48 17.74 -6.81 8.22
CA ILE A 48 18.33 -7.99 7.56
C ILE A 48 19.02 -7.60 6.26
N MET A 49 18.42 -6.70 5.46
CA MET A 49 19.05 -6.21 4.23
C MET A 49 20.37 -5.50 4.50
N ILE A 50 20.40 -4.58 5.48
CA ILE A 50 21.60 -3.83 5.85
C ILE A 50 22.66 -4.78 6.39
N ILE A 51 22.32 -5.68 7.30
CA ILE A 51 23.26 -6.65 7.88
C ILE A 51 23.81 -7.59 6.80
N SER A 52 22.96 -8.07 5.89
CA SER A 52 23.38 -8.92 4.76
C SER A 52 24.39 -8.20 3.88
N TRP A 53 24.13 -6.93 3.57
CA TRP A 53 25.02 -6.11 2.76
C TRP A 53 26.34 -5.79 3.48
N VAL A 54 26.28 -5.39 4.76
CA VAL A 54 27.46 -5.12 5.59
C VAL A 54 28.31 -6.39 5.77
N SER A 55 27.69 -7.54 6.00
CA SER A 55 28.37 -8.84 6.12
C SER A 55 29.13 -9.17 4.84
N LYS A 56 28.48 -8.99 3.67
CA LYS A 56 29.11 -9.19 2.36
C LYS A 56 30.27 -8.23 2.12
N ALA A 57 30.14 -6.97 2.54
CA ALA A 57 31.22 -5.99 2.44
C ALA A 57 32.41 -6.38 3.33
N MET A 58 32.17 -6.77 4.58
CA MET A 58 33.21 -7.19 5.53
C MET A 58 34.04 -8.36 4.99
N VAL A 59 33.37 -9.42 4.50
CA VAL A 59 34.06 -10.58 3.91
C VAL A 59 34.94 -10.18 2.73
N ARG A 60 34.51 -9.20 1.93
CA ARG A 60 35.29 -8.68 0.81
C ARG A 60 36.52 -7.90 1.27
N PHE A 61 36.45 -7.19 2.39
CA PHE A 61 37.59 -6.45 2.97
C PHE A 61 38.60 -7.36 3.68
N THR A 62 38.17 -8.46 4.31
CA THR A 62 39.07 -9.40 5.00
C THR A 62 39.75 -10.39 4.07
N ASN A 63 39.20 -10.63 2.88
CA ASN A 63 39.80 -11.48 1.83
C ASN A 63 40.70 -10.68 0.85
N LEU A 64 41.04 -9.43 1.18
CA LEU A 64 41.98 -8.54 0.49
C LEU A 64 43.27 -8.47 1.30
#